data_AF-A0A0N0JDW5-F1
#
_entry.id   AF-A0A0N0JDW5-F1
#
_cell.length_a   1.000
_cell.length_b   1.000
_cell.length_c   1.000
_cell.angle_alpha   90.00
_cell.angle_beta   90.00
_cell.angle_gamma   90.00
#
_symmetry.space_group_name_H-M   'P 1'
#
loop_
_entity.id
_entity.type
_entity.pdbx_description
1 polymer ?
#
loop_
_entity_poly.entity_id
_entity_poly.type
_entity_poly.pdbx_seq_one_letter_code
_entity_poly.pdbx_strand_id
1 'polypeptide(L)'
;MSKKTAAQALKVCKQGAIAAALAMSLGLATEKAEALTILLNFVNAPTTDRFGVGTLPEAFASWGFTGMSLNDVRNATLAAVQNHYLGYPSFATNAQSPLPAGFELNINFEWSNGLSAPSNGDPEYYYMAIGDANPNQGFLGQACLGCVRNSSGTASVPVGTIFGSTLTDSISGLLGLATTNAQRINLLAGTVTHEIGHGLSLVHPNGQAPNPGESLWSVMATGASPSLMPSIERTKDRDFSYAEFGTLIQAIGLRPASPVPEPGTWLLMGLGLAGVVWRVQRRSAVAA
;
A
#
# COMPACT_ATOMS: atom_id res chain seq x y z
N MET A 1 23.78 -56.82 11.10
CA MET A 1 22.51 -56.29 10.52
C MET A 1 22.64 -56.24 9.00
N SER A 2 21.65 -56.75 8.26
CA SER A 2 21.70 -56.83 6.79
C SER A 2 21.66 -55.45 6.15
N LYS A 3 22.52 -55.18 5.17
CA LYS A 3 22.56 -53.92 4.39
C LYS A 3 21.19 -53.52 3.79
N LYS A 4 20.24 -54.46 3.70
CA LYS A 4 18.87 -54.22 3.22
C LYS A 4 18.05 -53.32 4.17
N THR A 5 18.28 -53.35 5.48
CA THR A 5 17.46 -52.60 6.46
C THR A 5 17.78 -51.10 6.50
N ALA A 6 19.06 -50.74 6.32
CA ALA A 6 19.51 -49.33 6.29
C ALA A 6 19.04 -48.61 5.01
N ALA A 7 19.04 -49.30 3.86
CA ALA A 7 18.58 -48.76 2.59
C ALA A 7 17.06 -48.47 2.60
N GLN A 8 16.28 -49.29 3.30
CA GLN A 8 14.84 -49.10 3.47
C GLN A 8 14.51 -47.89 4.37
N ALA A 9 15.23 -47.73 5.48
CA ALA A 9 15.05 -46.59 6.39
C ALA A 9 15.37 -45.23 5.72
N LEU A 10 16.39 -45.19 4.86
CA LEU A 10 16.76 -43.99 4.10
C LEU A 10 15.70 -43.61 3.05
N LYS A 11 15.03 -44.61 2.44
CA LYS A 11 13.99 -44.40 1.43
C LYS A 11 12.71 -43.83 2.04
N VAL A 12 12.33 -44.31 3.22
CA VAL A 12 11.17 -43.80 3.98
C VAL A 12 11.41 -42.37 4.47
N CYS A 13 12.63 -42.03 4.92
CA CYS A 13 12.98 -40.66 5.31
C CYS A 13 12.94 -39.67 4.14
N LYS A 14 13.40 -40.07 2.94
CA LYS A 14 13.31 -39.23 1.73
C LYS A 14 11.86 -38.97 1.32
N GLN A 15 11.00 -39.99 1.41
CA GLN A 15 9.57 -39.84 1.08
C GLN A 15 8.83 -38.92 2.08
N GLY A 16 9.14 -39.01 3.38
CA GLY A 16 8.58 -38.09 4.39
C GLY A 16 9.03 -36.63 4.21
N ALA A 17 10.30 -36.41 3.86
CA ALA A 17 10.84 -35.07 3.60
C ALA A 17 10.23 -34.43 2.33
N ILE A 18 10.01 -35.23 1.28
CA ILE A 18 9.36 -34.76 0.05
C ILE A 18 7.87 -34.47 0.30
N ALA A 19 7.17 -35.31 1.07
CA ALA A 19 5.77 -35.07 1.43
C ALA A 19 5.59 -33.81 2.29
N ALA A 20 6.52 -33.54 3.22
CA ALA A 20 6.52 -32.32 4.01
C ALA A 20 6.82 -31.07 3.15
N ALA A 21 7.78 -31.16 2.21
CA ALA A 21 8.07 -30.09 1.25
C ALA A 21 6.88 -29.81 0.31
N LEU A 22 6.17 -30.86 -0.14
CA LEU A 22 4.97 -30.70 -0.96
C LEU A 22 3.82 -30.05 -0.18
N ALA A 23 3.57 -30.49 1.07
CA ALA A 23 2.55 -29.90 1.92
C ALA A 23 2.86 -28.43 2.27
N MET A 24 4.14 -28.07 2.41
CA MET A 24 4.59 -26.68 2.57
C MET A 24 4.39 -25.85 1.30
N SER A 25 4.56 -26.42 0.10
CA SER A 25 4.27 -25.72 -1.17
C SER A 25 2.77 -25.54 -1.44
N LEU A 26 1.92 -26.46 -0.98
CA LEU A 26 0.46 -26.40 -1.14
C LEU A 26 -0.21 -25.44 -0.13
N GLY A 27 0.41 -25.18 1.02
CA GLY A 27 -0.11 -24.25 2.04
C GLY A 27 0.26 -22.78 1.85
N LEU A 28 1.11 -22.45 0.86
CA LEU A 28 1.60 -21.09 0.60
C LEU A 28 0.97 -20.41 -0.62
N ALA A 29 0.17 -21.14 -1.40
CA ALA A 29 -0.68 -20.55 -2.42
C ALA A 29 -2.03 -20.16 -1.80
N THR A 30 -2.02 -19.33 -0.77
CA THR A 30 -3.19 -18.49 -0.50
C THR A 30 -3.24 -17.49 -1.64
N GLU A 31 -4.08 -17.75 -2.65
CA GLU A 31 -4.45 -16.71 -3.61
C GLU A 31 -4.76 -15.46 -2.80
N LYS A 32 -4.03 -14.37 -3.08
CA LYS A 32 -4.41 -13.06 -2.56
C LYS A 32 -5.87 -12.89 -2.99
N ALA A 33 -6.77 -12.74 -2.01
CA ALA A 33 -8.17 -12.44 -2.30
C ALA A 33 -8.22 -11.27 -3.29
N GLU A 34 -9.08 -11.38 -4.31
CA GLU A 34 -9.33 -10.32 -5.29
C GLU A 34 -9.59 -9.01 -4.54
N ALA A 35 -8.66 -8.08 -4.65
CA ALA A 35 -8.72 -6.81 -3.96
C ALA A 35 -8.96 -5.68 -4.95
N LEU A 36 -9.43 -4.56 -4.42
CA LEU A 36 -9.41 -3.30 -5.17
C LEU A 36 -7.96 -2.92 -5.44
N THR A 37 -7.55 -2.68 -6.68
CA THR A 37 -6.24 -2.08 -6.99
C THR A 37 -6.35 -0.64 -7.46
N ILE A 38 -5.59 0.26 -6.84
CA ILE A 38 -5.40 1.62 -7.33
C ILE A 38 -4.04 1.74 -7.99
N LEU A 39 -4.03 2.05 -9.29
CA LEU A 39 -2.81 2.32 -10.04
C LEU A 39 -2.45 3.81 -9.95
N LEU A 40 -1.29 4.11 -9.40
CA LEU A 40 -0.69 5.45 -9.45
C LEU A 40 -0.11 5.66 -10.85
N ASN A 41 -0.89 6.28 -11.74
CA ASN A 41 -0.51 6.50 -13.13
C ASN A 41 0.34 7.77 -13.25
N PHE A 42 1.66 7.61 -13.20
CA PHE A 42 2.61 8.68 -13.54
C PHE A 42 2.60 8.88 -15.05
N VAL A 43 1.81 9.86 -15.49
CA VAL A 43 1.39 10.03 -16.87
C VAL A 43 2.59 10.15 -17.83
N ASN A 44 2.59 9.38 -18.92
CA ASN A 44 3.62 9.44 -19.98
C ASN A 44 3.10 9.96 -21.33
N ALA A 45 1.78 10.11 -21.47
CA ALA A 45 1.09 10.74 -22.58
C ALA A 45 -0.16 11.47 -22.04
N PRO A 46 -0.62 12.57 -22.66
CA PRO A 46 -1.78 13.32 -22.19
C PRO A 46 -2.99 12.43 -21.86
N THR A 47 -3.61 12.68 -20.72
CA THR A 47 -4.80 11.96 -20.26
C THR A 47 -5.84 12.91 -19.69
N THR A 48 -7.01 12.39 -19.36
CA THR A 48 -8.10 13.15 -18.76
C THR A 48 -8.81 12.30 -17.73
N ASP A 49 -9.07 12.86 -16.55
CA ASP A 49 -9.86 12.19 -15.52
C ASP A 49 -11.37 12.25 -15.80
N ARG A 50 -12.15 11.63 -14.93
CA ARG A 50 -13.61 11.62 -15.01
C ARG A 50 -14.27 13.00 -15.02
N PHE A 51 -13.63 14.03 -14.46
CA PHE A 51 -14.15 15.41 -14.43
C PHE A 51 -13.73 16.24 -15.63
N GLY A 52 -12.95 15.67 -16.56
CA GLY A 52 -12.43 16.42 -17.68
C GLY A 52 -11.13 17.16 -17.35
N VAL A 53 -10.48 16.90 -16.21
CA VAL A 53 -9.20 17.53 -15.86
C VAL A 53 -8.11 16.88 -16.71
N GLY A 54 -7.50 17.68 -17.59
CA GLY A 54 -6.37 17.26 -18.40
C GLY A 54 -5.11 17.13 -17.57
N THR A 55 -4.39 16.01 -17.75
CA THR A 55 -3.09 15.77 -17.12
C THR A 55 -2.07 15.44 -18.19
N LEU A 56 -0.97 16.18 -18.22
CA LEU A 56 0.15 15.99 -19.13
C LEU A 56 1.28 15.21 -18.46
N PRO A 57 2.17 14.59 -19.24
CA PRO A 57 3.42 14.08 -18.71
C PRO A 57 4.19 15.20 -18.05
N GLU A 58 4.56 14.99 -16.80
CA GLU A 58 5.35 15.94 -16.04
C GLU A 58 6.81 15.95 -16.51
N ALA A 59 7.44 17.12 -16.40
CA ALA A 59 8.89 17.29 -16.56
C ALA A 59 9.62 17.32 -15.21
N PHE A 60 9.58 16.20 -14.46
CA PHE A 60 9.87 15.98 -13.02
C PHE A 60 11.12 16.66 -12.41
N ALA A 61 11.95 17.31 -13.21
CA ALA A 61 13.01 18.23 -12.81
C ALA A 61 12.52 19.43 -11.97
N SER A 62 11.24 19.80 -12.04
CA SER A 62 10.65 20.93 -11.31
C SER A 62 10.31 20.63 -9.83
N TRP A 63 10.39 19.36 -9.40
CA TRP A 63 9.87 18.90 -8.09
C TRP A 63 10.81 19.13 -6.90
N GLY A 64 12.00 19.70 -7.13
CA GLY A 64 12.97 20.00 -6.08
C GLY A 64 13.63 18.79 -5.43
N PHE A 65 13.43 17.57 -5.95
CA PHE A 65 14.15 16.38 -5.50
C PHE A 65 15.63 16.45 -5.88
N THR A 66 16.52 16.27 -4.91
CA THR A 66 17.97 16.29 -5.14
C THR A 66 18.54 14.88 -5.05
N GLY A 67 19.18 14.39 -6.11
CA GLY A 67 19.84 13.07 -6.10
C GLY A 67 18.90 11.87 -6.16
N MET A 68 17.64 12.05 -6.58
CA MET A 68 16.69 10.97 -6.86
C MET A 68 16.40 10.88 -8.35
N SER A 69 16.37 9.67 -8.90
CA SER A 69 15.82 9.44 -10.24
C SER A 69 14.30 9.50 -10.20
N LEU A 70 13.67 9.65 -11.37
CA LEU A 70 12.22 9.58 -11.49
C LEU A 70 11.65 8.25 -10.97
N ASN A 71 12.34 7.14 -11.22
CA ASN A 71 11.89 5.83 -10.71
C ASN A 71 12.01 5.77 -9.17
N ASP A 72 13.01 6.41 -8.57
CA ASP A 72 13.11 6.49 -7.11
C ASP A 72 11.94 7.29 -6.53
N VAL A 73 11.55 8.39 -7.17
CA VAL A 73 10.38 9.18 -6.76
C VAL A 73 9.10 8.37 -6.88
N ARG A 74 8.89 7.65 -7.99
CA ARG A 74 7.71 6.78 -8.20
C ARG A 74 7.62 5.69 -7.14
N ASN A 75 8.71 4.97 -6.90
CA ASN A 75 8.77 3.88 -5.94
C ASN A 75 8.58 4.40 -4.51
N ALA A 76 9.21 5.52 -4.15
CA ALA A 76 9.05 6.12 -2.83
C ALA A 76 7.63 6.65 -2.61
N THR A 77 7.01 7.24 -3.64
CA THR A 77 5.60 7.68 -3.59
C THR A 77 4.67 6.49 -3.42
N LEU A 78 4.85 5.42 -4.20
CA LEU A 78 4.07 4.19 -4.06
C LEU A 78 4.20 3.62 -2.64
N ALA A 79 5.42 3.50 -2.12
CA ALA A 79 5.66 2.98 -0.78
C ALA A 79 4.98 3.83 0.31
N ALA A 80 5.03 5.16 0.18
CA ALA A 80 4.37 6.06 1.13
C ALA A 80 2.84 5.96 1.05
N VAL A 81 2.25 5.91 -0.15
CA VAL A 81 0.81 5.66 -0.31
C VAL A 81 0.41 4.32 0.28
N GLN A 82 1.16 3.25 -0.02
CA GLN A 82 0.94 1.93 0.57
C GLN A 82 1.00 1.99 2.11
N ASN A 83 1.94 2.76 2.68
CA ASN A 83 2.05 2.90 4.12
C ASN A 83 0.82 3.57 4.75
N HIS A 84 0.24 4.61 4.15
CA HIS A 84 -0.98 5.24 4.67
C HIS A 84 -2.19 4.28 4.71
N TYR A 85 -2.31 3.36 3.74
CA TYR A 85 -3.47 2.46 3.65
C TYR A 85 -3.25 1.10 4.33
N LEU A 86 -2.04 0.55 4.25
CA LEU A 86 -1.70 -0.81 4.70
C LEU A 86 -0.79 -0.83 5.93
N GLY A 87 -0.10 0.29 6.22
CA GLY A 87 0.76 0.46 7.39
C GLY A 87 0.06 1.05 8.62
N TYR A 88 -1.24 1.32 8.52
CA TYR A 88 -2.02 1.92 9.61
C TYR A 88 -1.96 1.03 10.87
N PRO A 89 -1.68 1.60 12.06
CA PRO A 89 -1.54 0.80 13.27
C PRO A 89 -2.86 0.10 13.62
N SER A 90 -2.80 -1.18 13.95
CA SER A 90 -3.98 -1.93 14.40
C SER A 90 -4.32 -1.66 15.87
N PHE A 91 -5.50 -2.11 16.30
CA PHE A 91 -5.93 -2.07 17.69
C PHE A 91 -4.94 -2.74 18.67
N ALA A 92 -4.14 -3.69 18.19
CA ALA A 92 -3.10 -4.34 19.01
C ALA A 92 -1.94 -3.41 19.37
N THR A 93 -1.63 -2.42 18.53
CA THR A 93 -0.52 -1.47 18.76
C THR A 93 -1.02 -0.08 19.16
N ASN A 94 -2.27 0.25 18.85
CA ASN A 94 -2.90 1.53 19.19
C ASN A 94 -4.39 1.31 19.51
N ALA A 95 -4.76 1.48 20.79
CA ALA A 95 -6.12 1.20 21.28
C ALA A 95 -7.21 2.12 20.69
N GLN A 96 -6.83 3.24 20.05
CA GLN A 96 -7.75 4.15 19.38
C GLN A 96 -8.01 3.74 17.92
N SER A 97 -7.22 2.82 17.38
CA SER A 97 -7.36 2.38 15.99
C SER A 97 -8.65 1.60 15.75
N PRO A 98 -9.40 1.89 14.67
CA PRO A 98 -10.54 1.09 14.27
C PRO A 98 -10.13 -0.22 13.57
N LEU A 99 -8.86 -0.39 13.19
CA LEU A 99 -8.37 -1.54 12.45
C LEU A 99 -8.18 -2.74 13.41
N PRO A 100 -8.91 -3.86 13.25
CA PRO A 100 -8.73 -5.03 14.10
C PRO A 100 -7.32 -5.64 13.98
N ALA A 101 -6.84 -6.27 15.05
CA ALA A 101 -5.56 -6.95 15.05
C ALA A 101 -5.52 -8.09 14.01
N GLY A 102 -4.44 -8.14 13.21
CA GLY A 102 -4.27 -9.16 12.18
C GLY A 102 -5.00 -8.91 10.85
N PHE A 103 -5.55 -7.70 10.65
CA PHE A 103 -6.22 -7.30 9.43
C PHE A 103 -5.56 -6.08 8.78
N GLU A 104 -5.79 -5.92 7.49
CA GLU A 104 -5.47 -4.73 6.69
C GLU A 104 -6.65 -4.40 5.76
N LEU A 105 -6.65 -3.21 5.15
CA LEU A 105 -7.66 -2.86 4.14
C LEU A 105 -7.57 -3.80 2.93
N ASN A 106 -8.71 -4.18 2.35
CA ASN A 106 -8.75 -5.01 1.15
C ASN A 106 -8.45 -4.20 -0.14
N ILE A 107 -7.26 -3.60 -0.18
CA ILE A 107 -6.79 -2.74 -1.27
C ILE A 107 -5.33 -3.07 -1.61
N ASN A 108 -4.97 -2.87 -2.86
CA ASN A 108 -3.61 -2.98 -3.39
C ASN A 108 -3.25 -1.69 -4.14
N PHE A 109 -1.96 -1.46 -4.29
CA PHE A 109 -1.44 -0.32 -5.05
C PHE A 109 -0.28 -0.79 -5.92
N GLU A 110 -0.28 -0.31 -7.14
CA GLU A 110 0.82 -0.42 -8.10
C GLU A 110 1.07 0.96 -8.70
N TRP A 111 2.27 1.23 -9.20
CA TRP A 111 2.46 2.38 -10.07
C TRP A 111 2.45 1.93 -11.52
N SER A 112 1.93 2.79 -12.40
CA SER A 112 1.95 2.60 -13.84
C SER A 112 2.40 3.88 -14.53
N ASN A 113 2.74 3.77 -15.80
CA ASN A 113 2.99 4.90 -16.69
C ASN A 113 2.10 4.79 -17.93
N GLY A 114 0.91 4.22 -17.78
CA GLY A 114 -0.01 3.91 -18.86
C GLY A 114 -1.28 3.25 -18.33
N LEU A 115 -2.24 3.00 -19.21
CA LEU A 115 -3.55 2.45 -18.84
C LEU A 115 -3.62 0.95 -19.10
N SER A 116 -2.75 0.20 -18.44
CA SER A 116 -2.77 -1.28 -18.43
C SER A 116 -3.30 -1.82 -17.11
N ALA A 117 -4.03 -2.94 -17.18
CA ALA A 117 -4.46 -3.70 -16.00
C ALA A 117 -3.28 -4.00 -15.04
N PRO A 118 -3.53 -4.12 -13.74
CA PRO A 118 -2.49 -4.35 -12.75
C PRO A 118 -1.83 -5.72 -12.93
N SER A 119 -0.56 -5.79 -12.55
CA SER A 119 0.24 -7.01 -12.71
C SER A 119 -0.11 -8.10 -11.70
N ASN A 120 -0.75 -7.72 -10.59
CA ASN A 120 -1.24 -8.65 -9.57
C ASN A 120 -2.48 -9.47 -10.00
N GLY A 121 -3.10 -9.15 -11.15
CA GLY A 121 -4.26 -9.86 -11.66
C GLY A 121 -5.61 -9.49 -11.02
N ASP A 122 -5.65 -8.47 -10.16
CA ASP A 122 -6.91 -8.01 -9.56
C ASP A 122 -7.89 -7.53 -10.65
N PRO A 123 -9.13 -8.06 -10.69
CA PRO A 123 -10.10 -7.73 -11.74
C PRO A 123 -10.75 -6.36 -11.53
N GLU A 124 -10.70 -5.81 -10.33
CA GLU A 124 -11.20 -4.48 -10.02
C GLU A 124 -10.04 -3.51 -9.79
N TYR A 125 -9.89 -2.56 -10.71
CA TYR A 125 -8.83 -1.57 -10.64
C TYR A 125 -9.24 -0.20 -11.18
N TYR A 126 -8.59 0.85 -10.70
CA TYR A 126 -8.80 2.23 -11.15
C TYR A 126 -7.50 3.01 -11.11
N TYR A 127 -7.45 4.17 -11.78
CA TYR A 127 -6.24 4.97 -11.89
C TYR A 127 -6.38 6.33 -11.20
N MET A 128 -5.32 6.73 -10.51
CA MET A 128 -5.07 8.11 -10.12
C MET A 128 -4.01 8.67 -11.06
N ALA A 129 -4.36 9.66 -11.88
CA ALA A 129 -3.39 10.30 -12.77
C ALA A 129 -2.48 11.24 -11.97
N ILE A 130 -1.18 11.25 -12.27
CA ILE A 130 -0.18 12.09 -11.61
C ILE A 130 0.66 12.75 -12.70
N GLY A 131 0.62 14.07 -12.76
CA GLY A 131 1.36 14.87 -13.74
C GLY A 131 0.94 16.33 -13.74
N ASP A 132 1.35 17.07 -14.75
CA ASP A 132 1.07 18.50 -14.85
C ASP A 132 -0.36 18.77 -15.31
N ALA A 133 -0.95 19.84 -14.79
CA ALA A 133 -2.26 20.30 -15.21
C ALA A 133 -2.30 20.82 -16.66
N ASN A 134 -3.38 20.53 -17.38
CA ASN A 134 -3.64 21.09 -18.71
C ASN A 134 -5.09 21.50 -18.92
N PRO A 135 -5.40 22.82 -18.91
CA PRO A 135 -4.50 23.94 -18.55
C PRO A 135 -4.15 23.93 -17.05
N ASN A 136 -3.22 24.77 -16.63
CA ASN A 136 -2.87 24.94 -15.21
C ASN A 136 -4.15 25.18 -14.36
N GLN A 137 -4.32 24.39 -13.30
CA GLN A 137 -5.49 24.41 -12.43
C GLN A 137 -5.12 25.00 -11.06
N GLY A 138 -6.03 25.77 -10.44
CA GLY A 138 -5.80 26.37 -9.12
C GLY A 138 -5.91 25.42 -7.91
N PHE A 139 -6.01 24.10 -8.15
CA PHE A 139 -6.14 23.07 -7.12
C PHE A 139 -4.99 22.05 -7.19
N LEU A 140 -4.71 21.38 -6.07
CA LEU A 140 -3.63 20.38 -5.95
C LEU A 140 -3.96 19.06 -6.64
N GLY A 141 -5.25 18.73 -6.68
CA GLY A 141 -5.79 17.53 -7.28
C GLY A 141 -7.31 17.63 -7.34
N GLN A 142 -7.91 16.71 -8.08
CA GLN A 142 -9.34 16.54 -8.18
C GLN A 142 -9.63 15.05 -8.25
N ALA A 143 -10.55 14.58 -7.42
CA ALA A 143 -11.05 13.22 -7.49
C ALA A 143 -12.56 13.18 -7.30
N CYS A 144 -13.14 12.07 -7.70
CA CYS A 144 -14.56 11.84 -7.52
C CYS A 144 -14.83 11.46 -6.08
N LEU A 145 -15.88 11.99 -5.47
CA LEU A 145 -16.26 11.57 -4.13
C LEU A 145 -17.01 10.22 -4.19
N GLY A 146 -16.42 9.19 -3.59
CA GLY A 146 -17.01 7.86 -3.39
C GLY A 146 -17.30 7.10 -4.69
N CYS A 147 -16.65 7.44 -5.80
CA CYS A 147 -17.00 6.84 -7.08
C CYS A 147 -16.31 5.49 -7.35
N VAL A 148 -15.15 5.25 -6.73
CA VAL A 148 -14.46 3.96 -6.74
C VAL A 148 -15.15 3.02 -5.76
N ARG A 149 -15.33 3.46 -4.51
CA ARG A 149 -16.16 2.77 -3.52
C ARG A 149 -16.87 3.80 -2.64
N ASN A 150 -18.21 3.80 -2.68
CA ASN A 150 -19.02 4.63 -1.79
C ASN A 150 -19.02 4.04 -0.35
N SER A 151 -19.67 4.68 0.63
CA SER A 151 -19.76 4.14 2.00
C SER A 151 -20.52 2.82 2.13
N SER A 152 -21.24 2.40 1.08
CA SER A 152 -21.88 1.08 0.97
C SER A 152 -21.03 0.10 0.17
N GLY A 153 -19.77 0.44 -0.13
CA GLY A 153 -18.85 -0.36 -0.92
C GLY A 153 -19.28 -0.53 -2.37
N THR A 154 -20.04 0.39 -2.96
CA THR A 154 -20.48 0.30 -4.37
C THR A 154 -19.68 1.26 -5.25
N ALA A 155 -19.18 0.77 -6.39
CA ALA A 155 -18.57 1.59 -7.43
C ALA A 155 -19.63 2.23 -8.33
N SER A 156 -19.40 3.47 -8.79
CA SER A 156 -20.27 4.17 -9.74
C SER A 156 -19.59 4.48 -11.08
N VAL A 157 -18.36 3.99 -11.25
CA VAL A 157 -17.55 4.19 -12.44
C VAL A 157 -17.05 2.84 -12.96
N PRO A 158 -16.85 2.69 -14.28
CA PRO A 158 -16.31 1.44 -14.82
C PRO A 158 -14.90 1.14 -14.28
N VAL A 159 -14.58 -0.15 -14.13
CA VAL A 159 -13.21 -0.61 -13.92
C VAL A 159 -12.30 -0.04 -15.01
N GLY A 160 -11.09 0.37 -14.60
CA GLY A 160 -10.10 1.02 -15.45
C GLY A 160 -10.31 2.52 -15.65
N THR A 161 -11.26 3.14 -14.94
CA THR A 161 -11.45 4.60 -15.00
C THR A 161 -10.30 5.35 -14.31
N ILE A 162 -9.86 6.47 -14.90
CA ILE A 162 -9.08 7.49 -14.20
C ILE A 162 -10.06 8.34 -13.39
N PHE A 163 -10.14 8.07 -12.10
CA PHE A 163 -11.19 8.63 -11.26
C PHE A 163 -10.83 10.00 -10.66
N GLY A 164 -9.58 10.39 -10.80
CA GLY A 164 -9.05 11.69 -10.40
C GLY A 164 -7.60 11.89 -10.86
N SER A 165 -7.11 13.09 -10.59
CA SER A 165 -5.76 13.55 -10.90
C SER A 165 -5.12 14.25 -9.71
N THR A 166 -3.81 14.08 -9.55
CA THR A 166 -2.92 14.86 -8.69
C THR A 166 -2.04 15.72 -9.60
N LEU A 167 -2.05 17.03 -9.39
CA LEU A 167 -1.48 18.04 -10.29
C LEU A 167 -0.18 18.61 -9.72
N THR A 168 0.92 18.27 -10.37
CA THR A 168 2.25 18.39 -9.76
C THR A 168 2.87 19.77 -9.90
N ASP A 169 2.53 20.52 -10.95
CA ASP A 169 2.74 21.95 -11.06
C ASP A 169 2.05 22.75 -9.94
N SER A 170 0.86 22.32 -9.51
CA SER A 170 0.15 22.94 -8.38
C SER A 170 0.74 22.58 -7.02
N ILE A 171 1.27 21.36 -6.88
CA ILE A 171 1.89 20.88 -5.63
C ILE A 171 3.30 21.45 -5.45
N SER A 172 3.98 21.90 -6.51
CA SER A 172 5.28 22.57 -6.47
C SER A 172 5.42 23.61 -5.34
N GLY A 173 4.39 24.45 -5.13
CA GLY A 173 4.39 25.43 -4.04
C GLY A 173 4.46 24.80 -2.63
N LEU A 174 3.85 23.63 -2.44
CA LEU A 174 3.97 22.87 -1.19
C LEU A 174 5.33 22.21 -1.07
N LEU A 175 5.89 21.68 -2.16
CA LEU A 175 7.23 21.07 -2.17
C LEU A 175 8.32 22.07 -1.77
N GLY A 176 8.08 23.37 -1.99
CA GLY A 176 8.93 24.45 -1.48
C GLY A 176 9.00 24.56 0.04
N LEU A 177 8.04 24.01 0.78
CA LEU A 177 8.08 23.93 2.25
C LEU A 177 9.03 22.84 2.76
N ALA A 178 9.30 21.83 1.94
CA ALA A 178 10.14 20.70 2.30
C ALA A 178 11.63 21.02 2.12
N THR A 179 12.44 20.67 3.12
CA THR A 179 13.90 20.82 3.10
C THR A 179 14.61 19.51 2.76
N THR A 180 13.91 18.38 2.80
CA THR A 180 14.45 17.05 2.48
C THR A 180 13.61 16.32 1.44
N ASN A 181 14.21 15.35 0.75
CA ASN A 181 13.48 14.49 -0.18
C ASN A 181 12.38 13.68 0.52
N ALA A 182 12.59 13.24 1.76
CA ALA A 182 11.60 12.51 2.53
C ALA A 182 10.32 13.36 2.73
N GLN A 183 10.49 14.63 3.10
CA GLN A 183 9.36 15.56 3.22
C GLN A 183 8.67 15.83 1.87
N ARG A 184 9.43 15.90 0.77
CA ARG A 184 8.84 16.05 -0.58
C ARG A 184 8.03 14.83 -1.00
N ILE A 185 8.53 13.61 -0.73
CA ILE A 185 7.76 12.38 -0.94
C ILE A 185 6.49 12.38 -0.10
N ASN A 186 6.59 12.75 1.18
CA ASN A 186 5.42 12.82 2.07
C ASN A 186 4.36 13.82 1.55
N LEU A 187 4.77 14.99 1.06
CA LEU A 187 3.84 15.96 0.47
C LEU A 187 3.16 15.44 -0.80
N LEU A 188 3.94 14.85 -1.72
CA LEU A 188 3.41 14.27 -2.95
C LEU A 188 2.48 13.10 -2.65
N ALA A 189 2.97 12.10 -1.91
CA ALA A 189 2.23 10.90 -1.54
C ALA A 189 1.00 11.23 -0.70
N GLY A 190 1.08 12.21 0.20
CA GLY A 190 -0.07 12.69 0.97
C GLY A 190 -1.14 13.32 0.09
N THR A 191 -0.75 14.05 -0.97
CA THR A 191 -1.72 14.59 -1.94
C THR A 191 -2.35 13.48 -2.76
N VAL A 192 -1.56 12.54 -3.28
CA VAL A 192 -2.08 11.36 -3.98
C VAL A 192 -3.04 10.56 -3.09
N THR A 193 -2.64 10.31 -1.84
CA THR A 193 -3.43 9.59 -0.83
C THR A 193 -4.76 10.27 -0.58
N HIS A 194 -4.76 11.60 -0.49
CA HIS A 194 -5.96 12.41 -0.30
C HIS A 194 -6.96 12.27 -1.45
N GLU A 195 -6.48 12.39 -2.70
CA GLU A 195 -7.34 12.25 -3.87
C GLU A 195 -7.88 10.81 -4.01
N ILE A 196 -7.06 9.80 -3.67
CA ILE A 196 -7.54 8.42 -3.57
C ILE A 196 -8.61 8.30 -2.47
N GLY A 197 -8.40 8.97 -1.33
CA GLY A 197 -9.34 9.00 -0.22
C GLY A 197 -10.72 9.53 -0.64
N HIS A 198 -10.77 10.59 -1.43
CA HIS A 198 -12.02 11.06 -2.04
C HIS A 198 -12.69 9.97 -2.88
N GLY A 199 -11.94 9.28 -3.75
CA GLY A 199 -12.43 8.12 -4.52
C GLY A 199 -13.09 7.04 -3.64
N LEU A 200 -12.62 6.92 -2.40
CA LEU A 200 -13.02 5.95 -1.38
C LEU A 200 -13.94 6.54 -0.30
N SER A 201 -14.67 7.61 -0.63
CA SER A 201 -15.70 8.27 0.20
C SER A 201 -15.22 9.16 1.34
N LEU A 202 -13.93 9.43 1.45
CA LEU A 202 -13.44 10.38 2.45
C LEU A 202 -13.74 11.81 2.03
N VAL A 203 -14.16 12.61 3.00
CA VAL A 203 -14.40 14.05 2.85
C VAL A 203 -13.34 14.82 3.62
N HIS A 204 -13.20 16.11 3.32
CA HIS A 204 -12.32 16.98 4.10
C HIS A 204 -12.80 17.07 5.55
N PRO A 205 -11.89 17.01 6.53
CA PRO A 205 -12.24 17.29 7.91
C PRO A 205 -12.47 18.80 8.09
N ASN A 206 -13.35 19.16 9.02
CA ASN A 206 -13.60 20.56 9.39
C ASN A 206 -12.46 21.18 10.22
N GLY A 207 -11.43 20.41 10.58
CA GLY A 207 -10.37 20.81 11.48
C GLY A 207 -9.37 19.69 11.76
N GLN A 208 -8.64 19.85 12.87
CA GLN A 208 -7.78 18.79 13.41
C GLN A 208 -8.60 17.53 13.73
N ALA A 209 -7.98 16.37 13.57
CA ALA A 209 -8.62 15.09 13.82
C ALA A 209 -7.60 14.12 14.43
N PRO A 210 -7.94 13.40 15.52
CA PRO A 210 -7.06 12.39 16.10
C PRO A 210 -6.66 11.33 15.08
N ASN A 211 -5.37 11.12 14.94
CA ASN A 211 -4.75 10.22 13.98
C ASN A 211 -3.42 9.69 14.58
N PRO A 212 -2.83 8.62 14.03
CA PRO A 212 -1.58 8.06 14.52
C PRO A 212 -0.31 8.76 14.00
N GLY A 213 -0.44 9.71 13.07
CA GLY A 213 0.68 10.45 12.49
C GLY A 213 1.23 11.54 13.40
N GLU A 214 2.27 12.22 12.91
CA GLU A 214 2.95 13.32 13.63
C GLU A 214 2.15 14.63 13.59
N SER A 215 1.32 14.81 12.57
CA SER A 215 0.47 15.99 12.43
C SER A 215 -0.81 15.89 13.25
N LEU A 216 -1.29 17.03 13.74
CA LEU A 216 -2.63 17.12 14.34
C LEU A 216 -3.76 17.05 13.29
N TRP A 217 -3.40 17.09 12.01
CA TRP A 217 -4.32 17.08 10.88
C TRP A 217 -4.15 15.78 10.10
N SER A 218 -5.26 15.20 9.68
CA SER A 218 -5.22 14.00 8.86
C SER A 218 -4.73 14.30 7.44
N VAL A 219 -4.38 13.24 6.71
CA VAL A 219 -4.06 13.34 5.28
C VAL A 219 -5.23 13.89 4.46
N MET A 220 -6.48 13.78 4.93
CA MET A 220 -7.63 14.41 4.26
C MET A 220 -7.70 15.94 4.41
N ALA A 221 -6.76 16.56 5.13
CA ALA A 221 -6.71 18.01 5.34
C ALA A 221 -5.68 18.76 4.46
N THR A 222 -5.25 18.20 3.31
CA THR A 222 -4.05 18.59 2.53
C THR A 222 -3.86 20.07 2.15
N GLY A 223 -4.82 20.94 2.45
CA GLY A 223 -4.66 22.39 2.34
C GLY A 223 -5.34 22.98 1.12
N ALA A 224 -6.05 22.17 0.33
CA ALA A 224 -7.17 22.66 -0.47
C ALA A 224 -8.30 23.05 0.50
N SER A 225 -8.91 24.20 0.26
CA SER A 225 -10.06 24.73 1.02
C SER A 225 -11.06 23.61 1.37
N PRO A 226 -11.58 23.54 2.62
CA PRO A 226 -11.61 24.62 3.63
C PRO A 226 -10.50 24.55 4.69
N SER A 227 -9.44 23.74 4.54
CA SER A 227 -8.55 23.47 5.67
C SER A 227 -7.73 24.70 6.11
N LEU A 228 -7.84 25.06 7.40
CA LEU A 228 -7.02 26.08 8.08
C LEU A 228 -5.64 25.51 8.50
N MET A 229 -5.18 24.45 7.83
CA MET A 229 -3.99 23.70 8.22
C MET A 229 -2.73 24.57 8.08
N PRO A 230 -1.99 24.82 9.18
CA PRO A 230 -0.74 25.59 9.14
C PRO A 230 0.33 24.94 8.28
N SER A 231 1.19 25.73 7.62
CA SER A 231 2.23 25.21 6.73
C SER A 231 3.20 24.22 7.42
N ILE A 232 3.51 24.43 8.70
CA ILE A 232 4.38 23.52 9.47
C ILE A 232 3.78 22.12 9.66
N GLU A 233 2.44 22.03 9.71
CA GLU A 233 1.76 20.74 9.79
C GLU A 233 1.85 20.00 8.45
N ARG A 234 1.99 20.72 7.32
CA ARG A 234 2.03 20.13 5.97
C ARG A 234 3.31 19.33 5.72
N THR A 235 4.39 19.67 6.41
CA THR A 235 5.69 18.99 6.28
C THR A 235 5.87 17.82 7.24
N LYS A 236 4.96 17.62 8.20
CA LYS A 236 4.96 16.48 9.13
C LYS A 236 4.38 15.25 8.47
N ASP A 237 4.74 14.08 8.98
CA ASP A 237 4.08 12.85 8.56
C ASP A 237 2.59 12.88 8.94
N ARG A 238 1.72 12.54 8.00
CA ARG A 238 0.26 12.63 8.16
C ARG A 238 -0.35 11.28 7.88
N ASP A 239 -1.32 10.91 8.69
CA ASP A 239 -2.08 9.69 8.48
C ASP A 239 -3.58 10.00 8.41
N PHE A 240 -4.39 9.02 8.04
CA PHE A 240 -5.85 9.13 8.17
C PHE A 240 -6.25 9.31 9.63
N SER A 241 -7.31 10.07 9.87
CA SER A 241 -7.93 10.06 11.20
C SER A 241 -8.57 8.71 11.49
N TYR A 242 -8.77 8.38 12.77
CA TYR A 242 -9.45 7.13 13.15
C TYR A 242 -10.86 7.03 12.53
N ALA A 243 -11.56 8.16 12.37
CA ALA A 243 -12.89 8.19 11.75
C ALA A 243 -12.82 7.98 10.22
N GLU A 244 -11.85 8.59 9.56
CA GLU A 244 -11.59 8.38 8.13
C GLU A 244 -11.22 6.92 7.87
N PHE A 245 -10.31 6.34 8.64
CA PHE A 245 -9.93 4.95 8.47
C PHE A 245 -11.10 3.99 8.73
N GLY A 246 -11.97 4.31 9.70
CA GLY A 246 -13.23 3.59 9.88
C GLY A 246 -14.16 3.65 8.66
N THR A 247 -14.17 4.77 7.93
CA THR A 247 -14.91 4.91 6.67
C THR A 247 -14.27 4.08 5.55
N LEU A 248 -12.94 4.03 5.47
CA LEU A 248 -12.22 3.16 4.52
C LEU A 248 -12.54 1.68 4.76
N ILE A 249 -12.59 1.25 6.02
CA ILE A 249 -13.00 -0.11 6.40
C ILE A 249 -14.41 -0.43 5.88
N GLN A 250 -15.35 0.52 5.96
CA GLN A 250 -16.71 0.33 5.46
C GLN A 250 -16.78 0.30 3.92
N ALA A 251 -16.02 1.17 3.25
CA ALA A 251 -16.05 1.30 1.79
C ALA A 251 -15.33 0.13 1.07
N ILE A 252 -14.23 -0.36 1.65
CA ILE A 252 -13.31 -1.29 0.98
C ILE A 252 -13.38 -2.69 1.60
N GLY A 253 -13.73 -2.78 2.88
CA GLY A 253 -13.63 -4.00 3.65
C GLY A 253 -12.20 -4.30 4.12
N LEU A 254 -12.06 -5.43 4.80
CA LEU A 254 -10.82 -5.91 5.39
C LEU A 254 -10.45 -7.25 4.78
N ARG A 255 -9.15 -7.54 4.78
CA ARG A 255 -8.61 -8.88 4.56
C ARG A 255 -7.64 -9.23 5.69
N PRO A 256 -7.40 -10.53 5.96
CA PRO A 256 -6.31 -10.92 6.84
C PRO A 256 -5.00 -10.30 6.35
N ALA A 257 -4.27 -9.65 7.24
CA ALA A 257 -2.94 -9.17 6.93
C ALA A 257 -2.07 -10.38 6.59
N SER A 258 -1.23 -10.28 5.57
CA SER A 258 -0.26 -11.34 5.29
C SER A 258 0.57 -11.55 6.56
N PRO A 259 0.74 -12.80 7.05
CA PRO A 259 1.54 -13.02 8.24
C PRO A 259 2.94 -12.50 7.97
N VAL A 260 3.31 -11.38 8.59
CA VAL A 260 4.70 -10.95 8.64
C VAL A 260 5.36 -11.98 9.53
N PRO A 261 6.23 -12.87 9.01
CA PRO A 261 6.83 -13.86 9.86
C PRO A 261 7.68 -13.13 10.88
N GLU A 262 7.31 -13.23 12.17
CA GLU A 262 8.14 -12.63 13.20
C GLU A 262 9.55 -13.24 13.14
N PRO A 263 10.61 -12.48 13.43
CA PRO A 263 11.97 -13.03 13.50
C PRO A 263 12.07 -14.30 14.37
N GLY A 264 11.24 -14.39 15.41
CA GLY A 264 11.13 -15.57 16.27
C GLY A 264 10.56 -16.81 15.57
N THR A 265 9.67 -16.66 14.59
CA THR A 265 9.10 -17.77 13.82
C THR A 265 10.17 -18.46 12.96
N TRP A 266 11.06 -17.68 12.35
CA TRP A 266 12.22 -18.23 11.62
C TRP A 266 13.21 -18.92 12.55
N LEU A 267 13.45 -18.35 13.74
CA LEU A 267 14.35 -18.95 14.72
C LEU A 267 13.81 -20.28 15.25
N LEU A 268 12.53 -20.33 15.63
CA LEU A 268 11.88 -21.55 16.14
C LEU A 268 11.79 -22.63 15.05
N MET A 269 11.50 -22.24 13.81
CA MET A 269 11.53 -23.17 12.68
C MET A 269 12.94 -23.70 12.41
N GLY A 270 13.95 -22.83 12.45
CA GLY A 270 15.35 -23.21 12.32
C GLY A 270 15.80 -24.19 13.41
N LEU A 271 15.42 -23.93 14.66
CA LEU A 271 15.69 -24.82 15.80
C LEU A 271 14.95 -26.17 15.66
N GLY A 272 13.70 -26.16 15.20
CA GLY A 272 12.92 -27.37 14.93
C GLY A 272 13.59 -28.26 13.87
N LEU A 273 14.04 -27.67 12.76
CA LEU A 273 14.76 -28.38 11.70
C LEU A 273 16.10 -28.93 12.19
N ALA A 274 16.87 -28.14 12.94
CA ALA A 274 18.13 -28.58 13.53
C ALA A 274 17.92 -29.78 14.50
N GLY A 275 16.86 -29.74 15.32
CA GLY A 275 16.50 -30.83 16.22
C GLY A 275 16.12 -32.13 15.51
N VAL A 276 15.43 -32.03 14.37
CA VAL A 276 15.08 -33.20 13.53
C VAL A 276 16.35 -33.81 12.90
N VAL A 277 17.23 -32.99 12.32
CA VAL A 277 18.49 -33.46 11.72
C VAL A 277 19.37 -34.14 12.77
N TRP A 278 19.49 -33.55 13.97
CA TRP A 278 20.27 -34.11 15.07
C TRP A 278 19.73 -35.47 15.55
N ARG A 279 18.40 -35.62 15.65
CA ARG A 279 17.76 -36.91 15.98
C ARG A 279 18.04 -38.00 14.93
N VAL A 280 18.00 -37.64 13.65
CA VAL A 280 18.27 -38.58 12.55
C VAL A 280 19.75 -39.03 12.54
N GLN A 281 20.68 -38.10 12.79
CA GLN A 281 22.11 -38.41 12.89
C GLN A 281 22.40 -39.32 14.09
N ARG A 282 21.83 -39.05 15.27
CA ARG A 282 22.00 -39.92 16.46
C ARG A 282 21.45 -41.32 16.25
N ARG A 283 20.29 -41.48 15.61
CA ARG A 283 19.73 -42.80 15.30
C ARG A 283 20.60 -43.60 14.33
N SER A 284 21.28 -42.91 13.41
CA SER A 284 22.22 -43.55 12.47
C SER A 284 23.53 -43.97 13.13
N ALA A 285 23.99 -43.23 14.14
CA ALA A 285 25.21 -43.54 14.89
C ALA A 285 25.05 -44.69 15.91
N VAL A 286 23.84 -44.92 16.44
CA VAL A 286 23.55 -46.03 17.37
C VAL A 286 23.27 -47.35 16.63
N ALA A 287 23.02 -47.30 15.32
CA ALA A 287 22.76 -48.46 14.47
C ALA A 287 23.99 -48.97 13.69
N ALA A 288 25.16 -48.34 13.89
CA ALA A 288 26.46 -48.74 13.35
C ALA A 288 27.25 -49.52 14.43
#